data_AF-A0A317DDW2-F1
#
_entry.id   AF-A0A317DDW2-F1
#
_cell.length_a   1.000
_cell.length_b   1.000
_cell.length_c   1.000
_cell.angle_alpha   90.00
_cell.angle_beta   90.00
_cell.angle_gamma   90.00
#
_symmetry.space_group_name_H-M   'P 1'
#
loop_
_entity.id
_entity.type
_entity.pdbx_description
1 polymer ?
#
loop_
_entity_poly.entity_id
_entity_poly.type
_entity_poly.pdbx_seq_one_letter_code
_entity_poly.pdbx_strand_id
1 'polypeptide(L)'
;MKAALVAIAAAGEPSAADFKKILTGLDQKVTEVASTGGDSKVATALREFGVLASKAAAAPDPAAAADNTAFEKAGANITAACKAAGVSVTF
;
A
#
# COMPACT_ATOMS: atom_id res chain seq x y z
N MET A 1 6.23 -3.31 10.33
CA MET A 1 6.19 -3.31 8.85
C MET A 1 7.54 -2.99 8.23
N LYS A 2 8.14 -1.81 8.47
CA LYS A 2 9.44 -1.43 7.89
C LYS A 2 10.52 -2.52 8.04
N ALA A 3 10.72 -3.05 9.25
CA ALA A 3 11.70 -4.11 9.49
C ALA A 3 11.41 -5.41 8.72
N ALA A 4 10.13 -5.78 8.56
CA ALA A 4 9.74 -6.96 7.80
C ALA A 4 9.99 -6.77 6.30
N LEU A 5 9.64 -5.59 5.77
CA LEU A 5 9.91 -5.25 4.36
C LEU A 5 11.42 -5.26 4.06
N VAL A 6 12.24 -4.68 4.95
CA VAL A 6 13.70 -4.68 4.81
C VAL A 6 14.27 -6.10 4.87
N ALA A 7 13.79 -6.93 5.82
CA ALA A 7 14.24 -8.31 5.93
C ALA A 7 13.88 -9.14 4.68
N ILE A 8 12.67 -8.94 4.14
CA ILE A 8 12.21 -9.61 2.92
C ILE A 8 13.03 -9.15 1.71
N ALA A 9 13.25 -7.85 1.55
CA ALA A 9 14.08 -7.31 0.46
C ALA A 9 15.54 -7.78 0.53
N ALA A 10 16.06 -8.04 1.74
CA ALA A 10 17.41 -8.57 1.94
C ALA A 10 17.51 -10.09 1.75
N ALA A 11 16.40 -10.82 1.84
CA ALA A 11 16.36 -12.28 1.79
C ALA A 11 16.27 -12.86 0.36
N GLY A 12 16.06 -12.02 -0.66
CA GLY A 12 15.88 -12.43 -2.06
C GLY A 12 14.43 -12.29 -2.54
N GLU A 13 13.97 -13.20 -3.39
CA GLU A 13 12.58 -13.20 -3.88
C GLU A 13 11.60 -13.50 -2.73
N PRO A 14 10.63 -12.61 -2.44
CA PRO A 14 9.66 -12.84 -1.38
C PRO A 14 8.76 -14.03 -1.69
N SER A 15 8.45 -14.85 -0.69
CA SER A 15 7.45 -15.91 -0.84
C SER A 15 6.03 -15.33 -0.96
N ALA A 16 5.07 -16.13 -1.44
CA ALA A 16 3.65 -15.73 -1.44
C ALA A 16 3.14 -15.38 -0.01
N ALA A 17 3.66 -16.06 1.02
CA ALA A 17 3.34 -15.76 2.41
C ALA A 17 3.90 -14.40 2.86
N ASP A 18 5.10 -14.04 2.38
CA ASP A 18 5.72 -12.75 2.63
C ASP A 18 4.93 -11.61 1.96
N PHE A 19 4.54 -11.78 0.69
CA PHE A 19 3.67 -10.83 0.00
C PHE A 19 2.35 -10.63 0.72
N LYS A 20 1.67 -11.73 1.10
CA LYS A 20 0.43 -11.64 1.87
C LYS A 20 0.63 -10.85 3.16
N LYS A 21 1.70 -11.14 3.92
CA LYS A 21 2.02 -10.43 5.16
C LYS A 21 2.28 -8.94 4.94
N ILE A 22 3.02 -8.59 3.90
CA ILE A 22 3.30 -7.19 3.54
C ILE A 22 2.01 -6.48 3.17
N LEU A 23 1.21 -7.04 2.26
CA LEU A 23 0.00 -6.42 1.73
C LEU A 23 -1.10 -6.29 2.79
N THR A 24 -1.31 -7.30 3.63
CA THR A 24 -2.22 -7.20 4.79
C THR A 24 -1.75 -6.14 5.78
N GLY A 25 -0.44 -6.09 6.07
CA GLY A 25 0.09 -5.04 6.93
C GLY A 25 -0.14 -3.66 6.31
N LEU A 26 0.06 -3.53 5.00
CA LEU A 26 -0.04 -2.28 4.24
C LEU A 26 -1.45 -1.72 4.35
N ASP A 27 -2.46 -2.54 4.05
CA ASP A 27 -3.87 -2.24 4.28
C ASP A 27 -4.13 -1.71 5.70
N GLN A 28 -3.72 -2.47 6.72
CA GLN A 28 -3.93 -2.07 8.11
C GLN A 28 -3.34 -0.69 8.41
N LYS A 29 -2.10 -0.42 7.99
CA LYS A 29 -1.42 0.84 8.30
C LYS A 29 -1.97 2.01 7.51
N VAL A 30 -2.28 1.85 6.23
CA VAL A 30 -2.84 2.95 5.44
C VAL A 30 -4.27 3.26 5.86
N THR A 31 -5.06 2.25 6.25
CA THR A 31 -6.41 2.43 6.80
C THR A 31 -6.38 3.12 8.17
N GLU A 32 -5.44 2.73 9.04
CA GLU A 32 -5.20 3.40 10.33
C GLU A 32 -4.85 4.88 10.12
N VAL A 33 -3.90 5.19 9.24
CA VAL A 33 -3.52 6.58 8.93
C VAL A 33 -4.67 7.35 8.27
N ALA A 34 -5.41 6.72 7.36
CA ALA A 34 -6.56 7.36 6.73
C ALA A 34 -7.67 7.70 7.75
N SER A 35 -7.81 6.94 8.83
CA SER A 35 -8.79 7.24 9.88
C SER A 35 -8.50 8.57 10.59
N THR A 36 -7.22 8.97 10.70
CA THR A 36 -6.84 10.25 11.32
C THR A 36 -7.04 11.45 10.38
N GLY A 37 -7.16 11.20 9.08
CA GLY A 37 -7.26 12.23 8.04
C GLY A 37 -8.70 12.60 7.63
N GLY A 38 -9.72 12.07 8.30
CA GLY A 38 -11.13 12.36 8.01
C GLY A 38 -11.51 12.12 6.55
N ASP A 39 -12.23 13.06 5.94
CA ASP A 39 -12.66 13.00 4.53
C ASP A 39 -11.68 13.69 3.56
N SER A 40 -10.43 13.90 3.98
CA SER A 40 -9.41 14.48 3.10
C SER A 40 -9.16 13.61 1.87
N LYS A 41 -8.78 14.23 0.75
CA LYS A 41 -8.41 13.51 -0.48
C LYS A 41 -7.26 12.51 -0.25
N VAL A 42 -6.34 12.84 0.66
CA VAL A 42 -5.24 11.94 1.06
C VAL A 42 -5.79 10.72 1.79
N ALA A 43 -6.68 10.91 2.78
CA ALA A 43 -7.31 9.80 3.49
C ALA A 43 -8.12 8.90 2.54
N THR A 44 -8.87 9.47 1.61
CA THR A 44 -9.60 8.69 0.60
C THR A 44 -8.65 7.87 -0.29
N ALA A 45 -7.59 8.48 -0.82
CA ALA A 45 -6.61 7.76 -1.64
C ALA A 45 -5.90 6.63 -0.87
N LEU A 46 -5.60 6.85 0.42
CA LEU A 46 -5.02 5.82 1.28
C LEU A 46 -5.98 4.65 1.54
N ARG A 47 -7.28 4.90 1.72
CA ARG A 47 -8.30 3.82 1.86
C ARG A 47 -8.42 3.00 0.59
N GLU A 48 -8.46 3.65 -0.57
CA GLU A 48 -8.51 2.96 -1.87
C GLU A 48 -7.30 2.04 -2.06
N PHE A 49 -6.11 2.55 -1.74
CA PHE A 49 -4.87 1.77 -1.78
C PHE A 49 -4.88 0.59 -0.78
N GLY A 50 -5.40 0.80 0.44
CA GLY A 50 -5.56 -0.27 1.43
C GLY A 50 -6.49 -1.39 0.96
N VAL A 51 -7.62 -1.04 0.34
CA VAL A 51 -8.54 -2.02 -0.26
C VAL A 51 -7.86 -2.83 -1.37
N LEU A 52 -7.06 -2.20 -2.23
CA LEU A 52 -6.28 -2.92 -3.25
C LEU A 52 -5.27 -3.88 -2.61
N ALA A 53 -4.56 -3.43 -1.58
CA ALA A 53 -3.61 -4.27 -0.83
C ALA A 53 -4.31 -5.49 -0.18
N SER A 54 -5.46 -5.30 0.45
CA SER A 54 -6.25 -6.40 1.02
C SER A 54 -6.70 -7.41 -0.04
N LYS A 55 -7.19 -6.93 -1.19
CA LYS A 55 -7.57 -7.80 -2.32
C LYS A 55 -6.39 -8.61 -2.86
N ALA A 56 -5.23 -7.98 -3.05
CA ALA A 56 -4.03 -8.66 -3.51
C ALA A 56 -3.53 -9.69 -2.47
N ALA A 57 -3.59 -9.37 -1.17
CA ALA A 57 -3.22 -10.29 -0.10
C ALA A 57 -4.11 -11.55 -0.04
N ALA A 58 -5.36 -11.44 -0.50
CA ALA A 58 -6.32 -12.54 -0.53
C ALA A 58 -6.23 -13.39 -1.82
N ALA A 59 -5.45 -12.97 -2.82
CA ALA A 59 -5.32 -13.69 -4.08
C ALA A 59 -4.51 -14.99 -3.93
N PRO A 60 -4.71 -15.98 -4.83
CA PRO A 60 -3.88 -17.19 -4.87
C PRO A 60 -2.39 -16.90 -5.13
N ASP A 61 -2.11 -15.88 -5.95
CA ASP A 61 -0.78 -15.33 -6.19
C ASP A 61 -0.76 -13.84 -5.81
N PRO A 62 -0.39 -13.50 -4.57
CA PRO A 62 -0.36 -12.13 -4.10
C PRO A 62 0.68 -11.26 -4.81
N ALA A 63 1.75 -11.85 -5.35
CA ALA A 63 2.80 -11.11 -6.06
C ALA A 63 2.26 -10.61 -7.40
N ALA A 64 1.72 -11.53 -8.21
CA ALA A 64 1.09 -11.17 -9.49
C ALA A 64 -0.14 -10.27 -9.30
N ALA A 65 -0.92 -10.48 -8.22
CA ALA A 65 -2.06 -9.62 -7.92
C ALA A 65 -1.68 -8.20 -7.49
N ALA A 66 -0.45 -7.98 -7.00
CA ALA A 66 0.06 -6.65 -6.67
C ALA A 66 0.76 -5.97 -7.86
N ASP A 67 1.28 -6.74 -8.82
CA ASP A 67 1.95 -6.24 -10.01
C ASP A 67 0.94 -5.85 -11.11
N ASN A 68 0.30 -4.69 -10.93
CA ASN A 68 -0.65 -4.17 -11.91
C ASN A 68 -0.75 -2.64 -11.91
N THR A 69 -1.32 -2.11 -12.98
CA THR A 69 -1.51 -0.66 -13.18
C THR A 69 -2.45 0.00 -12.16
N ALA A 70 -3.28 -0.76 -11.44
CA ALA A 70 -4.13 -0.21 -10.40
C ALA A 70 -3.33 0.22 -9.16
N PHE A 71 -2.30 -0.53 -8.77
CA PHE A 71 -1.40 -0.14 -7.68
C PHE A 71 -0.57 1.09 -8.05
N GLU A 72 -0.02 1.14 -9.27
CA GLU A 72 0.71 2.31 -9.77
C GLU A 72 -0.18 3.56 -9.76
N LYS A 73 -1.40 3.45 -10.27
CA LYS A 73 -2.37 4.55 -10.29
C LYS A 73 -2.76 4.98 -8.88
N ALA A 74 -2.98 4.04 -7.96
CA ALA A 74 -3.32 4.38 -6.57
C ALA A 74 -2.16 5.08 -5.85
N GLY A 75 -0.91 4.65 -6.07
CA GLY A 75 0.29 5.34 -5.56
C GLY A 75 0.45 6.74 -6.14
N ALA A 76 0.21 6.92 -7.44
CA ALA A 76 0.21 8.23 -8.10
C ALA A 76 -0.87 9.16 -7.53
N ASN A 77 -2.07 8.64 -7.27
CA ASN A 77 -3.16 9.38 -6.66
C ASN A 77 -2.82 9.84 -5.23
N ILE A 78 -2.19 8.98 -4.42
CA ILE A 78 -1.69 9.35 -3.09
C ILE A 78 -0.69 10.50 -3.22
N THR A 79 0.30 10.37 -4.12
CA THR A 79 1.33 11.41 -4.34
C THR A 79 0.71 12.74 -4.77
N ALA A 80 -0.26 12.70 -5.70
CA ALA A 80 -0.97 13.89 -6.16
C ALA A 80 -1.80 14.54 -5.06
N ALA A 81 -2.50 13.74 -4.24
CA ALA A 81 -3.28 14.23 -3.11
C ALA A 81 -2.39 14.89 -2.05
N CYS A 82 -1.24 14.29 -1.73
CA CYS A 82 -0.27 14.86 -0.81
C CYS A 82 0.31 16.19 -1.33
N LYS A 83 0.69 16.26 -2.61
CA LYS A 83 1.16 17.50 -3.24
C LYS A 83 0.10 18.60 -3.21
N ALA A 84 -1.15 18.26 -3.47
CA ALA A 84 -2.26 19.21 -3.38
C ALA A 84 -2.50 19.72 -1.94
N ALA A 85 -2.12 18.94 -0.94
CA ALA A 85 -2.12 19.34 0.47
C ALA A 85 -0.84 20.07 0.91
N GLY A 86 0.08 20.37 -0.02
CA GLY A 86 1.36 21.05 0.26
C GLY A 86 2.46 20.14 0.80
N VAL A 87 2.26 18.82 0.78
CA VAL A 87 3.23 17.82 1.25
C VAL A 87 3.97 17.22 0.06
N SER A 88 5.29 17.39 0.03
CA SER A 88 6.15 16.70 -0.93
C SER A 88 6.50 15.31 -0.41
N VAL A 89 6.06 14.27 -1.11
CA VAL A 89 6.35 12.87 -0.77
C VAL A 89 7.25 12.26 -1.83
N THR A 90 8.25 11.50 -1.39
CA THR A 90 9.13 10.69 -2.22
C THR A 90 8.99 9.25 -1.74
N PHE A 91 8.45 8.38 -2.60
CA PHE A 91 8.27 6.95 -2.33
C PHE A 91 9.41 6.16 -2.97
#